data_AF-A0A6P0DW64-F1
#
_entry.id   AF-A0A6P0DW64-F1
#
_cell.length_a   1.000
_cell.length_b   1.000
_cell.length_c   1.000
_cell.angle_alpha   90.00
_cell.angle_beta   90.00
_cell.angle_gamma   90.00
#
_symmetry.space_group_name_H-M   'P 1'
#
loop_
_entity.id
_entity.type
_entity.pdbx_description
1 polymer ?
#
loop_
_entity_poly.entity_id
_entity_poly.type
_entity_poly.pdbx_seq_one_letter_code
_entity_poly.pdbx_strand_id
1 'polypeptide(L)'
;MKEGWVTLDPRQFWVDAWQLERLASSSAYDATRSSLDALLTRAETAISLYRGHFLEGEDAPWVLAPRARLRNQFLRTISTVGRSLEQLARWDELIMLSRRAIEVDPLCEEFHRMLMIGLRGRGSLAEAIDSYRQCHH
;
A
#
# COMPACT_ATOMS: atom_id res chain seq x y z
N MET A 1 11.59 30.21 -18.09
CA MET A 1 12.62 29.22 -17.69
C MET A 1 12.73 29.22 -16.18
N LYS A 2 12.29 28.15 -15.53
CA LYS A 2 12.64 27.81 -14.15
C LYS A 2 12.79 26.29 -14.11
N GLU A 3 14.03 25.82 -14.29
CA GLU A 3 14.39 24.43 -14.05
C GLU A 3 14.35 24.19 -12.53
N GLY A 4 13.24 23.63 -12.06
CA GLY A 4 13.06 23.22 -10.68
C GLY A 4 13.63 21.82 -10.50
N TRP A 5 14.91 21.72 -10.14
CA TRP A 5 15.51 20.47 -9.69
C TRP A 5 14.90 20.08 -8.34
N VAL A 6 13.78 19.35 -8.35
CA VAL A 6 13.20 18.77 -7.14
C VAL A 6 13.88 17.44 -6.89
N THR A 7 15.00 17.49 -6.16
CA THR A 7 15.68 16.29 -5.66
C THR A 7 14.85 15.71 -4.51
N LEU A 8 14.23 14.56 -4.73
CA LEU A 8 13.56 13.79 -3.67
C LEU A 8 14.62 13.31 -2.66
N ASP A 9 14.48 13.70 -1.38
CA ASP A 9 15.37 13.24 -0.31
C ASP A 9 15.15 11.73 -0.05
N PRO A 10 16.10 10.85 -0.39
CA PRO A 10 15.95 9.40 -0.22
C PRO A 10 15.95 8.96 1.24
N ARG A 11 16.34 9.83 2.18
CA ARG A 11 16.54 9.50 3.59
C ARG A 11 15.24 9.37 4.38
N GLN A 12 14.15 10.00 3.93
CA GLN A 12 12.83 9.88 4.59
C GLN A 12 12.09 8.57 4.22
N PHE A 13 12.52 7.84 3.20
CA PHE A 13 11.74 6.72 2.67
C PHE A 13 12.17 5.32 3.15
N TRP A 14 13.36 5.18 3.74
CA TRP A 14 13.96 3.87 4.02
C TRP A 14 13.72 3.34 5.43
N VAL A 15 13.37 4.18 6.41
CA VAL A 15 13.42 3.79 7.83
C VAL A 15 12.08 3.26 8.38
N ASP A 16 10.94 3.67 7.82
CA ASP A 16 9.66 3.42 8.51
C ASP A 16 9.05 2.03 8.30
N ALA A 17 9.47 1.27 7.29
CA ALA A 17 8.92 -0.06 7.01
C ALA A 17 9.23 -1.07 8.13
N TRP A 18 10.46 -1.03 8.64
CA TRP A 18 10.92 -1.89 9.73
C TRP A 18 10.38 -1.46 11.10
N GLN A 19 10.23 -0.16 11.30
CA GLN A 19 9.75 0.39 12.57
C GLN A 19 8.27 0.07 12.79
N LEU A 20 7.50 0.00 11.71
CA LEU A 20 6.11 -0.42 11.70
C LEU A 20 5.92 -1.92 11.97
N GLU A 21 6.73 -2.79 11.37
CA GLU A 21 6.71 -4.25 11.63
C GLU A 21 6.97 -4.54 13.12
N ARG A 22 7.79 -3.69 13.76
CA ARG A 22 8.10 -3.75 15.19
C ARG A 22 6.95 -3.24 16.08
N LEU A 23 6.14 -2.31 15.60
CA LEU A 23 4.93 -1.83 16.29
C LEU A 23 3.76 -2.82 16.16
N ALA A 24 3.60 -3.46 14.99
CA ALA A 24 2.56 -4.47 14.78
C ALA A 24 2.78 -5.75 15.62
N SER A 25 4.04 -6.05 15.95
CA SER A 25 4.42 -7.18 16.81
C SER A 25 4.23 -6.91 18.31
N SER A 26 3.92 -5.67 18.71
CA SER A 26 3.94 -5.22 20.10
C SER A 26 2.62 -4.53 20.51
N SER A 27 1.78 -5.30 21.19
CA SER A 27 0.66 -4.87 22.03
C SER A 27 -0.67 -4.51 21.35
N ALA A 28 -1.69 -5.14 21.92
CA ALA A 28 -3.03 -5.32 21.41
C ALA A 28 -3.90 -4.03 21.41
N TYR A 29 -4.70 -3.94 20.35
CA TYR A 29 -5.98 -3.25 20.19
C TYR A 29 -6.09 -1.71 20.14
N ASP A 30 -5.32 -0.91 20.88
CA ASP A 30 -5.57 0.55 20.93
C ASP A 30 -4.52 1.45 20.24
N ALA A 31 -3.30 0.95 19.99
CA ALA A 31 -2.27 1.70 19.25
C ALA A 31 -2.46 1.69 17.72
N THR A 32 -3.45 0.95 17.23
CA THR A 32 -3.49 0.46 15.85
C THR A 32 -4.00 1.50 14.85
N ARG A 33 -4.92 2.40 15.24
CA ARG A 33 -5.54 3.34 14.29
C ARG A 33 -4.57 4.39 13.77
N SER A 34 -3.82 5.02 14.67
CA SER A 34 -2.82 6.04 14.30
C SER A 34 -1.69 5.45 13.43
N SER A 35 -1.27 4.22 13.73
CA SER A 35 -0.27 3.51 12.92
C SER A 35 -0.80 3.09 11.55
N LEU A 36 -2.09 2.75 11.44
CA LEU A 36 -2.75 2.45 10.16
C LEU A 36 -2.98 3.71 9.32
N ASP A 37 -3.39 4.82 9.94
CA ASP A 37 -3.56 6.10 9.24
C ASP A 37 -2.23 6.57 8.63
N ALA A 38 -1.11 6.39 9.35
CA ALA A 38 0.22 6.67 8.83
C ALA A 38 0.58 5.79 7.63
N LEU A 39 0.23 4.49 7.67
CA LEU A 39 0.45 3.56 6.56
C LEU A 39 -0.35 3.93 5.32
N LEU A 40 -1.64 4.19 5.50
CA LEU A 40 -2.53 4.58 4.42
C LEU A 40 -2.08 5.91 3.81
N THR A 41 -1.69 6.88 4.64
CA THR A 41 -1.12 8.16 4.17
C THR A 41 0.14 7.97 3.33
N ARG A 42 1.01 7.02 3.71
CA ARG A 42 2.21 6.70 2.93
C ARG A 42 1.85 6.09 1.57
N ALA A 43 0.87 5.18 1.54
CA ALA A 43 0.38 4.58 0.30
C ALA A 43 -0.28 5.62 -0.63
N GLU A 44 -1.09 6.51 -0.07
CA GLU A 44 -1.71 7.65 -0.75
C GLU A 44 -0.67 8.55 -1.42
N THR A 45 0.38 8.88 -0.66
CA THR A 45 1.48 9.70 -1.16
C THR A 45 2.20 9.00 -2.30
N ALA A 46 2.47 7.69 -2.18
CA ALA A 46 3.10 6.91 -3.25
C ALA A 46 2.24 6.86 -4.52
N ILE A 47 0.93 6.66 -4.39
CA ILE A 47 -0.04 6.67 -5.49
C ILE A 47 -0.04 8.04 -6.18
N SER A 48 -0.11 9.13 -5.41
CA SER A 48 -0.17 10.50 -5.93
C SER A 48 1.12 10.89 -6.66
N LEU A 49 2.28 10.52 -6.11
CA LEU A 49 3.58 10.78 -6.73
C LEU A 49 3.75 10.03 -8.05
N TYR A 50 3.32 8.77 -8.12
CA TYR A 50 3.41 7.98 -9.34
C TYR A 50 2.44 8.50 -10.43
N ARG A 51 1.23 8.93 -10.04
CA ARG A 51 0.20 9.43 -10.97
C ARG A 51 0.46 10.86 -11.48
N GLY A 52 1.00 11.76 -10.65
CA GLY A 52 0.93 13.22 -10.88
C GLY A 52 2.13 13.91 -11.56
N HIS A 53 3.28 13.24 -11.75
CA HIS A 53 4.46 13.90 -12.35
C HIS A 53 5.22 13.06 -13.37
N PHE A 54 4.96 11.76 -13.45
CA PHE A 54 5.83 10.86 -14.19
C PHE A 54 5.16 10.16 -15.39
N LEU A 55 3.83 10.12 -15.43
CA LEU A 55 3.08 9.49 -16.52
C LEU A 55 2.74 10.46 -17.68
N GLU A 56 3.04 11.75 -17.57
CA GLU A 56 2.83 12.71 -18.66
C GLU A 56 3.99 12.67 -19.67
N GLY A 57 3.91 11.69 -20.58
CA GLY A 57 4.27 11.85 -22.00
C GLY A 57 5.74 11.95 -22.45
N GLU A 58 6.74 12.09 -21.58
CA GLU A 58 8.14 12.20 -22.04
C GLU A 58 8.90 10.87 -22.01
N ASP A 59 9.09 10.26 -23.19
CA ASP A 59 9.87 9.02 -23.41
C ASP A 59 11.36 9.27 -23.71
N ALA A 60 11.93 10.32 -23.13
CA ALA A 60 13.36 10.57 -23.29
C ALA A 60 14.20 9.53 -22.51
N PRO A 61 15.37 9.08 -23.02
CA PRO A 61 16.19 8.05 -22.37
C PRO A 61 16.61 8.39 -20.93
N TRP A 62 16.76 9.68 -20.62
CA TRP A 62 17.08 10.16 -19.27
C TRP A 62 15.87 10.13 -18.31
N VAL A 63 14.64 10.02 -18.82
CA VAL A 63 13.39 9.83 -18.06
C VAL A 63 13.17 8.34 -17.73
N LEU A 64 13.65 7.41 -18.56
CA LEU A 64 13.41 5.97 -18.37
C LEU A 64 13.99 5.43 -17.04
N ALA A 65 15.21 5.84 -16.67
CA ALA A 65 15.85 5.35 -15.44
C ALA A 65 15.17 5.89 -14.15
N PRO A 66 14.85 7.20 -14.03
CA PRO A 66 14.00 7.71 -12.96
C PRO A 66 12.61 7.05 -12.92
N ARG A 67 12.01 6.75 -14.08
CA ARG A 67 10.71 6.05 -14.19
C ARG A 67 10.73 4.71 -13.49
N ALA A 68 11.73 3.91 -13.84
CA ALA A 68 11.89 2.58 -13.31
C ALA A 68 12.14 2.61 -11.79
N ARG A 69 12.93 3.58 -11.31
CA ARG A 69 13.16 3.78 -9.87
C ARG A 69 11.88 4.13 -9.13
N LEU A 70 11.09 5.08 -9.64
CA LEU A 70 9.82 5.47 -9.04
C LEU A 70 8.79 4.34 -9.07
N ARG A 71 8.69 3.60 -10.18
CA ARG A 71 7.85 2.39 -10.27
C ARG A 71 8.26 1.35 -9.23
N ASN A 72 9.54 1.06 -9.09
CA ASN A 72 10.04 0.11 -8.09
C ASN A 72 9.77 0.60 -6.66
N GLN A 73 9.92 1.89 -6.39
CA GLN A 73 9.62 2.47 -5.09
C GLN A 73 8.12 2.42 -4.76
N PHE A 74 7.27 2.73 -5.75
CA PHE A 74 5.83 2.60 -5.65
C PHE A 74 5.44 1.17 -5.31
N LEU A 75 5.87 0.19 -6.11
CA LEU A 75 5.64 -1.24 -5.87
C LEU A 75 6.03 -1.63 -4.44
N ARG A 76 7.30 -1.38 -4.06
CA ARG A 76 7.79 -1.71 -2.71
C ARG A 76 6.93 -1.12 -1.59
N THR A 77 6.49 0.13 -1.74
CA THR A 77 5.69 0.81 -0.71
C THR A 77 4.33 0.15 -0.57
N ILE A 78 3.63 -0.08 -1.69
CA ILE A 78 2.31 -0.72 -1.70
C ILE A 78 2.40 -2.15 -1.16
N SER A 79 3.40 -2.93 -1.57
CA SER A 79 3.59 -4.31 -1.07
C SER A 79 3.91 -4.39 0.41
N THR A 80 4.61 -3.39 0.96
CA THR A 80 4.92 -3.32 2.39
C THR A 80 3.66 -3.01 3.19
N VAL A 81 2.93 -1.97 2.78
CA VAL A 81 1.65 -1.61 3.42
C VAL A 81 0.65 -2.77 3.32
N GLY A 82 0.57 -3.42 2.15
CA GLY A 82 -0.28 -4.57 1.92
C GLY A 82 -0.03 -5.72 2.88
N ARG A 83 1.24 -6.11 3.07
CA ARG A 83 1.63 -7.13 4.05
C ARG A 83 1.26 -6.75 5.48
N SER A 84 1.45 -5.49 5.87
CA SER A 84 1.05 -5.03 7.20
C SER A 84 -0.47 -5.10 7.40
N LEU A 85 -1.26 -4.75 6.39
CA LEU A 85 -2.72 -4.87 6.44
C LEU A 85 -3.17 -6.34 6.53
N GLU A 86 -2.51 -7.24 5.79
CA GLU A 86 -2.74 -8.69 5.87
C GLU A 86 -2.44 -9.23 7.28
N GLN A 87 -1.28 -8.88 7.85
CA GLN A 87 -0.91 -9.29 9.21
C GLN A 87 -1.88 -8.78 10.28
N LEU A 88 -2.44 -7.58 10.08
CA LEU A 88 -3.43 -6.99 10.98
C LEU A 88 -4.87 -7.44 10.70
N ALA A 89 -5.08 -8.36 9.74
CA ALA A 89 -6.40 -8.81 9.28
C ALA A 89 -7.33 -7.65 8.85
N ARG A 90 -6.75 -6.56 8.35
CA ARG A 90 -7.44 -5.35 7.87
C ARG A 90 -7.84 -5.53 6.40
N TRP A 91 -8.76 -6.46 6.19
CA TRP A 91 -9.12 -6.96 4.85
C TRP A 91 -9.79 -5.89 3.97
N ASP A 92 -10.67 -5.07 4.54
CA ASP A 92 -11.35 -4.01 3.80
C ASP A 92 -10.35 -2.94 3.31
N GLU A 93 -9.41 -2.53 4.16
CA GLU A 93 -8.35 -1.60 3.76
C GLU A 93 -7.43 -2.20 2.70
N LEU A 94 -7.08 -3.49 2.80
CA LEU A 94 -6.27 -4.18 1.81
C LEU A 94 -6.96 -4.21 0.44
N ILE A 95 -8.26 -4.48 0.41
CA ILE A 95 -9.06 -4.46 -0.83
C ILE A 95 -9.07 -3.05 -1.44
N MET A 96 -9.32 -2.02 -0.64
CA MET A 96 -9.33 -0.63 -1.12
C MET A 96 -7.97 -0.21 -1.68
N LEU A 97 -6.88 -0.50 -0.95
CA LEU A 97 -5.53 -0.21 -1.40
C LEU A 97 -5.21 -0.91 -2.73
N SER A 98 -5.56 -2.19 -2.84
CA SER A 98 -5.28 -3.00 -4.04
C SER A 98 -6.02 -2.47 -5.26
N ARG A 99 -7.30 -2.10 -5.12
CA ARG A 99 -8.09 -1.50 -6.22
C ARG A 99 -7.47 -0.21 -6.73
N ARG A 100 -7.04 0.66 -5.82
CA ARG A 100 -6.42 1.93 -6.19
C ARG A 100 -5.05 1.76 -6.83
N ALA A 101 -4.27 0.76 -6.38
CA ALA A 101 -3.02 0.41 -7.04
C ALA A 101 -3.26 -0.14 -8.47
N ILE A 102 -4.31 -0.93 -8.68
CA ILE A 102 -4.74 -1.42 -10.01
C ILE A 102 -5.19 -0.28 -10.91
N GLU A 103 -5.90 0.74 -10.40
CA GLU A 103 -6.27 1.92 -11.20
C GLU A 103 -5.05 2.66 -11.75
N VAL A 104 -3.93 2.59 -11.03
CA VAL A 104 -2.67 3.25 -11.38
C VAL A 104 -1.81 2.39 -12.31
N ASP A 105 -1.72 1.09 -12.03
CA ASP A 105 -1.02 0.13 -12.89
C ASP A 105 -1.85 -1.16 -13.03
N PRO A 106 -2.75 -1.20 -14.03
CA PRO A 106 -3.66 -2.32 -14.23
C PRO A 106 -2.97 -3.65 -14.54
N LEU A 107 -1.73 -3.60 -15.03
CA LEU A 107 -0.97 -4.76 -15.48
C LEU A 107 -0.11 -5.38 -14.37
N CYS A 108 -0.06 -4.77 -13.18
CA CYS A 108 0.72 -5.30 -12.07
C CYS A 108 0.01 -6.48 -11.39
N GLU A 109 0.49 -7.70 -11.65
CA GLU A 109 -0.03 -8.94 -11.04
C GLU A 109 -0.01 -8.92 -9.51
N GLU A 110 0.95 -8.24 -8.90
CA GLU A 110 1.07 -8.17 -7.44
C GLU A 110 -0.14 -7.49 -6.80
N PHE A 111 -0.70 -6.45 -7.44
CA PHE A 111 -1.88 -5.76 -6.92
C PHE A 111 -3.15 -6.61 -7.06
N HIS A 112 -3.27 -7.39 -8.14
CA HIS A 112 -4.34 -8.38 -8.28
C HIS A 112 -4.23 -9.48 -7.23
N ARG A 113 -3.01 -9.94 -6.93
CA ARG A 113 -2.76 -10.90 -5.85
C ARG A 113 -3.18 -10.35 -4.49
N MET A 114 -2.81 -9.12 -4.17
CA MET A 114 -3.23 -8.45 -2.93
C MET A 114 -4.77 -8.35 -2.84
N LEU A 115 -5.44 -8.01 -3.95
CA LEU A 115 -6.90 -7.98 -4.01
C LEU A 115 -7.51 -9.36 -3.71
N MET A 116 -6.98 -10.42 -4.32
CA MET A 116 -7.44 -11.80 -4.09
C MET A 116 -7.27 -12.22 -2.62
N ILE A 117 -6.12 -11.92 -2.01
CA ILE A 117 -5.86 -12.18 -0.59
C ILE A 117 -6.87 -11.45 0.29
N GLY A 118 -7.08 -10.15 0.05
CA GLY A 118 -8.04 -9.34 0.80
C GLY A 118 -9.47 -9.85 0.70
N LEU A 119 -9.93 -10.21 -0.50
CA LEU A 119 -11.27 -10.77 -0.71
C LEU A 119 -11.46 -12.10 0.02
N ARG A 120 -10.46 -12.98 -0.03
CA ARG A 120 -10.49 -14.26 0.70
C ARG A 120 -10.55 -14.04 2.21
N GLY A 121 -9.71 -13.17 2.75
CA GLY A 121 -9.69 -12.86 4.19
C GLY A 121 -11.01 -12.26 4.69
N ARG A 122 -11.61 -11.35 3.91
CA ARG A 122 -12.94 -10.78 4.21
C ARG A 122 -14.04 -11.84 4.20
N GLY A 123 -14.03 -12.75 3.23
CA GLY A 123 -14.98 -13.86 3.15
C GLY A 123 -14.91 -14.79 4.36
N SER A 124 -13.70 -15.21 4.75
CA SER A 124 -13.51 -16.05 5.94
C SER A 124 -13.94 -15.37 7.24
N LEU A 125 -13.75 -14.05 7.35
CA LEU A 125 -14.22 -13.29 8.52
C LEU A 125 -15.76 -13.23 8.57
N ALA A 126 -16.42 -13.00 7.44
CA ALA A 126 -17.88 -12.95 7.37
C ALA A 126 -18.50 -14.32 7.74
N GLU A 127 -17.96 -15.40 7.18
CA GLU A 127 -18.38 -16.78 7.50
C GLU A 127 -18.22 -17.12 8.99
N ALA A 128 -17.12 -16.69 9.62
CA ALA A 128 -16.88 -16.90 11.04
C ALA A 128 -17.90 -16.16 11.93
N ILE A 129 -18.24 -14.92 11.59
CA ILE A 129 -19.24 -14.12 12.34
C ILE A 129 -20.62 -14.75 12.23
N ASP A 130 -21.02 -15.18 11.04
CA ASP A 130 -22.35 -15.78 10.82
C ASP A 130 -22.48 -17.13 11.54
N SER A 131 -21.44 -17.96 11.51
CA SER A 131 -21.40 -19.22 12.27
C SER A 131 -21.49 -18.98 13.78
N TYR A 132 -20.76 -17.98 14.30
CA TYR A 132 -20.82 -17.63 15.72
C TYR A 132 -22.21 -17.13 16.16
N ARG A 133 -22.90 -16.35 15.31
CA ARG A 133 -24.27 -15.88 15.57
C ARG A 133 -25.30 -17.02 15.61
N GLN A 134 -25.12 -18.05 14.78
CA GLN A 134 -26.02 -19.22 14.75
C GLN A 134 -25.83 -20.13 15.97
N CYS A 135 -24.61 -20.22 16.52
CA CYS A 135 -24.33 -21.04 17.71
C CYS A 135 -24.77 -20.41 19.05
N HIS A 136 -25.12 -19.13 19.07
CA HIS A 136 -25.50 -18.41 20.29
C HIS A 136 -27.02 -18.20 20.45
N HIS A 137 -27.82 -18.93 19.66
CA HIS A 137 -29.28 -18.88 19.66
C HIS A 137 -29.87 -20.24 20.05
#